data_AF-K8EYY7-F1
#
_entry.id   AF-K8EYY7-F1
#
_cell.length_a   1.000
_cell.length_b   1.000
_cell.length_c   1.000
_cell.angle_alpha   90.00
_cell.angle_beta   90.00
_cell.angle_gamma   90.00
#
_symmetry.space_group_name_H-M   'P 1'
#
loop_
_entity.id
_entity.type
_entity.pdbx_description
1 polymer ?
#
loop_
_entity_poly.entity_id
_entity_poly.type
_entity_poly.pdbx_seq_one_letter_code
_entity_poly.pdbx_strand_id
1 'polypeptide(L)'
;MYSIVSVQHPHHHQYRGIKNPISKTSNHHLAKKRSSTVSVSRINSSSETSSSSSSTSDDGKKDDEEKVRFMLQEYGHPWIENEESAVRLLDYLRTNEKREFNLEKARVVITQIRETHEKGLATEDAKLANPFKLPKTFPGFLGILERSSDKI
;
A
#
# COMPACT_ATOMS: atom_id res chain seq x y z
N MET A 1 -60.46 3.86 -22.90
CA MET A 1 -60.21 3.19 -24.18
C MET A 1 -58.73 2.84 -24.23
N TYR A 2 -58.42 1.55 -24.24
CA TYR A 2 -57.06 1.02 -24.28
C TYR A 2 -56.64 0.85 -25.74
N SER A 3 -55.47 1.36 -26.12
CA SER A 3 -54.87 1.08 -27.42
C SER A 3 -53.61 0.24 -27.25
N ILE A 4 -53.58 -0.80 -28.07
CA ILE A 4 -52.74 -1.99 -28.02
C ILE A 4 -51.42 -1.73 -28.75
N VAL A 5 -50.38 -2.39 -28.25
CA VAL A 5 -49.03 -2.62 -28.79
C VAL A 5 -48.95 -2.75 -30.33
N SER A 6 -47.84 -2.27 -30.90
CA SER A 6 -47.19 -3.01 -31.99
C SER A 6 -45.67 -2.89 -31.93
N VAL A 7 -45.05 -4.06 -31.88
CA VAL A 7 -43.62 -4.35 -31.86
C VAL A 7 -43.09 -4.35 -33.29
N GLN A 8 -41.94 -3.75 -33.54
CA GLN A 8 -41.15 -4.06 -34.74
C GLN A 8 -39.64 -3.96 -34.48
N HIS A 9 -39.06 -5.12 -34.12
CA HIS A 9 -37.71 -5.54 -34.55
C HIS A 9 -37.82 -5.96 -36.04
N PRO A 10 -36.75 -5.97 -36.89
CA PRO A 10 -35.49 -6.68 -36.59
C PRO A 10 -34.20 -6.21 -37.34
N HIS A 11 -33.11 -6.99 -37.14
CA HIS A 11 -31.81 -7.05 -37.86
C HIS A 11 -30.84 -5.86 -37.69
N HIS A 12 -29.52 -6.03 -37.54
CA HIS A 12 -28.63 -7.12 -37.88
C HIS A 12 -27.40 -7.10 -36.94
N HIS A 13 -27.07 -8.27 -36.43
CA HIS A 13 -25.83 -8.63 -35.75
C HIS A 13 -24.62 -8.29 -36.62
N GLN A 14 -23.63 -7.56 -36.09
CA GLN A 14 -22.26 -7.58 -36.59
C GLN A 14 -21.28 -7.58 -35.40
N TYR A 15 -21.05 -8.78 -34.86
CA TYR A 15 -19.87 -9.08 -34.05
C TYR A 15 -18.64 -8.98 -34.95
N ARG A 16 -17.83 -7.93 -34.78
CA ARG A 16 -16.47 -7.90 -35.34
C ARG A 16 -15.45 -8.32 -34.28
N GLY A 17 -15.24 -9.63 -34.23
CA GLY A 17 -13.90 -10.24 -34.24
C GLY A 17 -12.93 -9.87 -33.13
N ILE A 18 -13.09 -10.51 -31.98
CA ILE A 18 -11.97 -10.82 -31.09
C ILE A 18 -11.08 -11.82 -31.84
N LYS A 19 -9.82 -11.46 -32.09
CA LYS A 19 -8.78 -12.40 -32.49
C LYS A 19 -7.60 -12.23 -31.54
N ASN A 20 -7.64 -12.95 -30.43
CA ASN A 20 -6.46 -13.35 -29.69
C ASN A 20 -5.80 -14.53 -30.43
N PRO A 21 -4.53 -14.44 -30.81
CA PRO A 21 -3.70 -15.63 -30.93
C PRO A 21 -2.89 -15.86 -29.65
N ILE A 22 -3.15 -17.05 -29.10
CA ILE A 22 -2.47 -17.73 -27.99
C ILE A 22 -0.96 -17.91 -28.27
N SER A 23 -0.21 -17.73 -27.19
CA SER A 23 1.09 -18.33 -26.80
C SER A 23 2.01 -18.91 -27.88
N LYS A 24 3.24 -18.38 -27.92
CA LYS A 24 4.44 -19.17 -28.22
C LYS A 24 5.44 -19.03 -27.09
N THR A 25 5.71 -20.16 -26.44
CA THR A 25 6.85 -20.36 -25.56
C THR A 25 8.14 -20.26 -26.38
N SER A 26 9.16 -19.58 -25.84
CA SER A 26 10.53 -19.80 -26.26
C SER A 26 11.43 -19.65 -25.04
N ASN A 27 11.92 -20.79 -24.57
CA ASN A 27 12.95 -20.90 -23.55
C ASN A 27 14.29 -20.51 -24.19
N HIS A 28 14.83 -19.35 -23.84
CA HIS A 28 16.25 -19.07 -24.00
C HIS A 28 16.89 -18.84 -22.63
N HIS A 29 17.33 -19.96 -22.07
CA HIS A 29 18.59 -20.18 -21.38
C HIS A 29 19.45 -18.91 -21.15
N LEU A 30 19.45 -18.36 -19.93
CA LEU A 30 20.50 -17.43 -19.50
C LEU A 30 21.11 -17.86 -18.16
N ALA A 31 22.32 -18.40 -18.29
CA ALA A 31 23.44 -18.40 -17.37
C ALA A 31 23.17 -18.50 -15.84
N LYS A 32 23.37 -19.72 -15.35
CA LYS A 32 23.62 -20.11 -13.98
C LYS A 32 24.90 -19.43 -13.45
N LYS A 33 24.82 -18.25 -12.83
CA LYS A 33 25.89 -17.72 -11.98
C LYS A 33 25.76 -18.31 -10.58
N ARG A 34 26.38 -19.48 -10.35
CA ARG A 34 26.70 -19.95 -9.00
C ARG A 34 28.05 -19.35 -8.63
N SER A 35 28.04 -18.31 -7.80
CA SER A 35 29.23 -17.90 -7.05
C SER A 35 28.87 -17.96 -5.58
N SER A 36 28.94 -19.17 -5.02
CA SER A 36 28.84 -19.42 -3.58
C SER A 36 30.25 -19.62 -3.05
N THR A 37 30.93 -18.52 -2.72
CA THR A 37 32.14 -18.57 -1.89
C THR A 37 31.69 -18.62 -0.44
N VAL A 38 31.66 -19.84 0.10
CA VAL A 38 31.49 -20.08 1.53
C VAL A 38 32.86 -19.92 2.17
N SER A 39 33.09 -18.78 2.83
CA SER A 39 34.24 -18.58 3.71
C SER A 39 33.82 -18.93 5.13
N VAL A 40 34.23 -20.09 5.61
CA VAL A 40 34.12 -20.48 7.02
C VAL A 40 35.40 -20.03 7.72
N SER A 41 35.32 -18.94 8.48
CA SER A 41 36.37 -18.54 9.41
C SER A 41 36.02 -19.11 10.78
N ARG A 42 36.82 -20.07 11.24
CA ARG A 42 36.77 -20.62 12.59
C ARG A 42 37.51 -19.71 13.58
N ILE A 43 36.97 -19.68 14.80
CA ILE A 43 37.59 -19.45 16.13
C ILE A 43 38.26 -18.11 16.45
N ASN A 44 37.78 -17.42 17.50
CA ASN A 44 38.47 -17.45 18.81
C ASN A 44 37.61 -16.81 19.91
N SER A 45 37.54 -17.49 21.05
CA SER A 45 37.14 -16.95 22.35
C SER A 45 38.16 -15.93 22.86
N SER A 46 37.70 -14.84 23.48
CA SER A 46 38.02 -14.45 24.87
C SER A 46 37.59 -13.00 25.11
N SER A 47 36.75 -12.85 26.14
CA SER A 47 36.88 -11.95 27.29
C SER A 47 37.19 -10.45 27.15
N GLU A 48 36.53 -9.71 28.03
CA GLU A 48 36.80 -8.35 28.51
C GLU A 48 36.48 -7.19 27.54
N THR A 49 35.44 -6.42 27.85
CA THR A 49 35.57 -5.04 28.38
C THR A 49 34.19 -4.38 28.48
N SER A 50 33.83 -4.00 29.69
CA SER A 50 32.80 -3.01 29.95
C SER A 50 33.21 -1.71 29.26
N SER A 51 32.34 -1.18 28.40
CA SER A 51 32.42 0.22 27.98
C SER A 51 31.00 0.72 27.84
N SER A 52 30.54 1.30 28.93
CA SER A 52 29.40 2.20 28.99
C SER A 52 29.65 3.35 28.02
N SER A 53 28.95 3.37 26.89
CA SER A 53 28.80 4.55 26.06
C SER A 53 27.36 5.04 26.15
N SER A 54 27.15 6.02 27.01
CA SER A 54 25.98 6.90 26.94
C SER A 54 26.00 7.67 25.62
N SER A 55 24.92 7.57 24.85
CA SER A 55 24.45 8.55 23.84
C SER A 55 23.05 8.10 23.39
N THR A 56 22.02 8.25 24.22
CA THR A 56 21.02 9.32 24.13
C THR A 56 20.67 9.76 22.70
N SER A 57 19.44 9.44 22.29
CA SER A 57 18.67 10.06 21.18
C SER A 57 18.90 9.55 19.75
N ASP A 58 18.80 8.23 19.53
CA ASP A 58 18.61 7.63 18.19
C ASP A 58 17.19 7.09 17.96
N ASP A 59 16.38 6.94 19.01
CA ASP A 59 15.07 6.27 18.95
C ASP A 59 14.06 7.05 18.08
N GLY A 60 14.02 8.38 18.20
CA GLY A 60 13.05 9.20 17.47
C GLY A 60 13.25 9.30 15.95
N LYS A 61 14.50 9.13 15.46
CA LYS A 61 14.74 9.12 14.01
C LYS A 61 14.24 7.84 13.36
N LYS A 62 14.42 6.71 14.05
CA LYS A 62 13.96 5.41 13.59
C LYS A 62 12.43 5.35 13.50
N ASP A 63 11.74 5.97 14.46
CA ASP A 63 10.28 6.08 14.45
C ASP A 63 9.79 6.89 13.25
N ASP A 64 10.42 8.03 12.95
CA ASP A 64 10.02 8.89 11.83
C ASP A 64 10.32 8.23 10.47
N GLU A 65 11.43 7.51 10.32
CA GLU A 65 11.72 6.70 9.13
C GLU A 65 10.68 5.59 8.92
N GLU A 66 10.24 4.94 10.00
CA GLU A 66 9.21 3.89 9.91
C GLU A 66 7.85 4.47 9.54
N LYS A 67 7.49 5.64 10.09
CA LYS A 67 6.28 6.38 9.69
C LYS A 67 6.31 6.74 8.20
N VAL A 68 7.42 7.26 7.70
CA VAL A 68 7.58 7.63 6.28
C VAL A 68 7.46 6.40 5.38
N ARG A 69 8.12 5.29 5.73
CA ARG A 69 8.03 4.04 4.97
C ARG A 69 6.60 3.49 4.94
N PHE A 70 5.91 3.52 6.08
CA PHE A 70 4.52 3.12 6.17
C PHE A 70 3.62 4.00 5.30
N MET A 71 3.81 5.32 5.37
CA MET A 71 3.09 6.30 4.57
C MET A 71 3.24 6.05 3.06
N LEU A 72 4.46 5.78 2.59
CA LEU A 72 4.70 5.47 1.18
C LEU A 72 3.99 4.18 0.73
N GLN A 73 4.00 3.16 1.58
CA GLN A 73 3.42 1.86 1.26
C GLN A 73 1.89 1.88 1.30
N GLU A 74 1.31 2.51 2.33
CA GLU A 74 -0.11 2.40 2.65
C GLU A 74 -0.91 3.64 2.23
N TYR A 75 -0.28 4.81 2.23
CA TYR A 75 -0.88 6.10 1.88
C TYR A 75 -0.30 6.71 0.60
N GLY A 76 0.23 5.86 -0.28
CA GLY A 76 0.82 6.27 -1.57
C GLY A 76 -0.16 7.00 -2.51
N HIS A 77 0.00 6.81 -3.81
CA HIS A 77 -0.76 7.56 -4.82
C HIS A 77 -2.29 7.54 -4.54
N PRO A 78 -2.99 8.70 -4.49
CA PRO A 78 -2.55 10.02 -4.96
C PRO A 78 -1.86 10.95 -3.94
N TRP A 79 -1.68 10.54 -2.70
CA TRP A 79 -1.32 11.48 -1.63
C TRP A 79 0.17 11.60 -1.39
N ILE A 80 0.87 10.46 -1.46
CA ILE A 80 2.29 10.38 -1.13
C ILE A 80 3.02 9.77 -2.32
N GLU A 81 3.88 10.56 -2.94
CA GLU A 81 4.66 10.17 -4.12
C GLU A 81 6.10 9.83 -3.76
N ASN A 82 6.63 10.48 -2.71
CA ASN A 82 8.01 10.39 -2.26
C ASN A 82 8.13 10.68 -0.76
N GLU A 83 9.31 10.42 -0.21
CA GLU A 83 9.61 10.63 1.22
C GLU A 83 9.33 12.07 1.66
N GLU A 84 9.68 13.07 0.84
CA GLU A 84 9.43 14.48 1.15
C GLU A 84 7.94 14.81 1.29
N SER A 85 7.08 14.20 0.46
CA SER A 85 5.63 14.38 0.57
C SER A 85 5.06 13.75 1.83
N ALA A 86 5.65 12.62 2.29
CA ALA A 86 5.28 12.00 3.56
C ALA A 86 5.67 12.91 4.75
N VAL A 87 6.89 13.45 4.76
CA VAL A 87 7.34 14.37 5.80
C VAL A 87 6.49 15.64 5.82
N ARG A 88 6.20 16.23 4.66
CA ARG A 88 5.30 17.39 4.54
C ARG A 88 3.90 17.11 5.10
N LEU A 89 3.39 15.89 4.92
CA LEU A 89 2.10 15.49 5.46
C LEU A 89 2.12 15.33 6.98
N LEU A 90 3.19 14.75 7.54
CA LEU A 90 3.40 14.68 9.00
C LEU A 90 3.45 16.08 9.62
N ASP A 91 4.19 17.00 8.97
CA ASP A 91 4.25 18.40 9.39
C ASP A 91 2.88 19.10 9.26
N TYR A 92 2.13 18.82 8.19
CA TYR A 92 0.77 19.35 8.02
C TYR A 92 -0.14 18.94 9.19
N LEU A 93 -0.11 17.67 9.60
CA LEU A 93 -0.91 17.16 10.72
C LEU A 93 -0.54 17.85 12.05
N ARG A 94 0.75 18.03 12.31
CA ARG A 94 1.23 18.72 13.52
C ARG A 94 0.83 20.19 13.53
N THR A 95 1.00 20.88 12.40
CA THR A 95 0.85 22.34 12.31
C THR A 95 -0.61 22.79 12.19
N ASN A 96 -1.38 22.17 11.30
CA ASN A 96 -2.75 22.55 10.95
C ASN A 96 -3.77 21.81 11.80
N GLU A 97 -3.63 20.49 11.93
CA GLU A 97 -4.63 19.64 12.60
C GLU A 97 -4.38 19.46 14.11
N LYS A 98 -3.23 19.94 14.61
CA LYS A 98 -2.76 19.76 16.00
C LYS A 98 -2.77 18.28 16.41
N ARG A 99 -2.24 17.44 15.53
CA ARG A 99 -2.21 15.99 15.72
C ARG A 99 -0.83 15.39 15.44
N GLU A 100 -0.49 14.37 16.21
CA GLU A 100 0.70 13.53 16.01
C GLU A 100 0.30 12.24 15.31
N PHE A 101 0.97 11.93 14.20
CA PHE A 101 0.72 10.68 13.50
C PHE A 101 1.19 9.48 14.33
N ASN A 102 0.27 8.56 14.61
CA ASN A 102 0.54 7.36 15.39
C ASN A 102 0.58 6.13 14.47
N LEU A 103 1.78 5.57 14.30
CA LEU A 103 2.01 4.45 13.39
C LEU A 103 1.20 3.20 13.76
N GLU A 104 1.13 2.87 15.05
CA GLU A 104 0.40 1.69 15.52
C GLU A 104 -1.11 1.83 15.25
N LYS A 105 -1.67 3.01 15.53
CA LYS A 105 -3.07 3.32 15.20
C LYS A 105 -3.30 3.28 13.69
N ALA A 106 -2.40 3.85 12.91
CA ALA A 106 -2.51 3.87 11.45
C ALA A 106 -2.59 2.45 10.86
N ARG A 107 -1.77 1.51 11.38
CA ARG A 107 -1.80 0.08 10.99
C ARG A 107 -3.16 -0.57 11.28
N VAL A 108 -3.71 -0.30 12.46
CA VAL A 108 -5.04 -0.84 12.84
C VAL A 108 -6.13 -0.22 11.96
N VAL A 109 -6.12 1.10 11.79
CA VAL A 109 -7.13 1.84 11.02
C VAL A 109 -7.15 1.40 9.56
N ILE A 110 -5.98 1.30 8.90
CA ILE A 110 -5.93 0.91 7.49
C ILE A 110 -6.42 -0.53 7.29
N THR A 111 -6.08 -1.43 8.21
CA THR A 111 -6.54 -2.83 8.21
C THR A 111 -8.06 -2.89 8.37
N GLN A 112 -8.62 -2.17 9.35
CA GLN A 112 -10.08 -2.11 9.55
C GLN A 112 -10.83 -1.56 8.34
N ILE A 113 -10.28 -0.53 7.68
CA ILE A 113 -10.89 0.05 6.48
C ILE A 113 -10.85 -0.96 5.33
N ARG A 114 -9.72 -1.65 5.11
CA ARG A 114 -9.60 -2.71 4.10
C ARG A 114 -10.58 -3.85 4.35
N GLU A 115 -10.66 -4.35 5.58
CA GLU A 115 -11.62 -5.39 5.95
C GLU A 115 -13.07 -4.96 5.74
N THR A 116 -13.40 -3.71 6.08
CA THR A 116 -14.75 -3.17 5.88
C THR A 116 -15.09 -3.06 4.40
N HIS A 117 -14.11 -2.65 3.58
CA HIS A 117 -14.25 -2.61 2.12
C HIS A 117 -14.49 -4.00 1.54
N GLU A 118 -13.69 -5.00 1.95
CA GLU A 118 -13.82 -6.38 1.50
C GLU A 118 -15.14 -7.04 1.93
N LYS A 119 -15.63 -6.75 3.14
CA LYS A 119 -16.94 -7.24 3.62
C LYS A 119 -18.11 -6.71 2.79
N GLY A 120 -17.94 -5.55 2.15
CA GLY A 120 -18.92 -4.99 1.21
C GLY A 120 -18.97 -5.73 -0.13
N LEU A 121 -18.04 -6.64 -0.41
CA LEU A 121 -17.92 -7.37 -1.67
C LEU A 121 -18.38 -8.82 -1.48
N ALA A 122 -19.37 -9.25 -2.26
CA ALA A 122 -20.07 -10.51 -2.07
C ALA A 122 -19.27 -11.77 -2.46
N THR A 123 -18.25 -11.64 -3.31
CA THR A 123 -17.48 -12.76 -3.85
C THR A 123 -15.98 -12.44 -3.91
N GLU A 124 -15.14 -13.47 -3.92
CA GLU A 124 -13.68 -13.30 -4.08
C GLU A 124 -13.32 -12.64 -5.43
N ASP A 125 -14.04 -12.97 -6.50
CA ASP A 125 -13.86 -12.31 -7.80
C ASP A 125 -14.16 -10.80 -7.72
N ALA A 126 -15.16 -10.40 -6.93
CA ALA A 126 -15.48 -8.98 -6.73
C ALA A 126 -14.38 -8.25 -5.93
N LYS A 127 -13.72 -8.93 -4.98
CA LYS A 127 -12.55 -8.41 -4.24
C LYS A 127 -11.34 -8.21 -5.15
N LEU A 128 -11.05 -9.19 -6.00
CA LEU A 128 -9.97 -9.10 -6.99
C LEU A 128 -10.24 -7.99 -8.03
N ALA A 129 -11.48 -7.85 -8.50
CA ALA A 129 -11.87 -6.82 -9.45
C ALA A 129 -11.88 -5.40 -8.84
N ASN A 130 -12.16 -5.29 -7.54
CA ASN A 130 -12.24 -4.03 -6.82
C ASN A 130 -11.25 -4.03 -5.65
N PRO A 131 -9.94 -3.81 -5.91
CA PRO A 131 -8.98 -3.66 -4.83
C PRO A 131 -9.28 -2.39 -4.04
N PHE A 132 -8.99 -2.42 -2.74
CA PHE A 132 -9.09 -1.24 -1.88
C PHE A 132 -8.26 -0.08 -2.45
N LYS A 133 -8.86 1.11 -2.47
CA LYS A 133 -8.22 2.36 -2.89
C LYS A 133 -8.50 3.42 -1.86
N LEU A 134 -7.50 4.27 -1.60
CA LEU A 134 -7.69 5.44 -0.76
C LEU A 134 -8.66 6.42 -1.41
N PRO A 135 -9.37 7.24 -0.61
CA PRO A 135 -10.17 8.34 -1.11
C PRO A 135 -9.34 9.25 -2.02
N LYS A 136 -9.92 9.69 -3.14
CA LYS A 136 -9.28 10.66 -4.06
C LYS A 136 -9.43 12.11 -3.61
N THR A 137 -10.31 12.36 -2.64
CA THR A 137 -10.57 13.69 -2.10
C THR A 137 -9.81 13.90 -0.81
N PHE A 138 -9.25 15.10 -0.64
CA PHE A 138 -8.44 15.41 0.55
C PHE A 138 -9.26 15.28 1.84
N PRO A 139 -10.53 15.75 1.94
CA PRO A 139 -11.34 15.55 3.14
C PRO A 139 -11.55 14.06 3.49
N GLY A 140 -11.72 13.20 2.48
CA GLY A 140 -11.87 11.77 2.70
C GLY A 140 -10.58 11.13 3.23
N PHE A 141 -9.44 11.54 2.69
CA PHE A 141 -8.13 11.09 3.14
C PHE A 141 -7.77 11.63 4.53
N LEU A 142 -8.08 12.89 4.79
CA LEU A 142 -7.90 13.53 6.09
C LEU A 142 -8.67 12.79 7.18
N GLY A 143 -9.90 12.34 6.91
CA GLY A 143 -10.66 11.51 7.84
C GLY A 143 -9.97 10.18 8.20
N ILE A 144 -9.16 9.61 7.31
CA ILE A 144 -8.32 8.45 7.63
C ILE A 144 -7.17 8.90 8.53
N LEU A 145 -6.46 9.96 8.17
CA LEU A 145 -5.34 10.48 8.96
C LEU A 145 -5.74 10.89 10.37
N GLU A 146 -6.90 11.53 10.54
CA GLU A 146 -7.44 11.91 11.85
C GLU A 146 -7.71 10.71 12.75
N ARG A 147 -8.14 9.58 12.18
CA ARG A 147 -8.34 8.33 12.92
C ARG A 147 -7.01 7.63 13.23
N SER A 148 -6.02 7.83 12.37
CA SER A 148 -4.65 7.32 12.51
C SER A 148 -3.77 8.18 13.43
N SER A 149 -4.24 9.33 13.90
CA SER A 149 -3.43 10.32 14.61
C SER A 149 -4.04 10.71 15.95
N ASP A 150 -3.18 11.07 16.89
CA ASP A 150 -3.55 11.51 18.23
C ASP A 150 -3.58 13.03 18.34
N LYS A 151 -4.49 13.58 19.15
CA LYS A 151 -4.50 15.03 19.42
C LYS A 151 -3.34 15.40 20.34
N ILE A 152 -2.70 16.53 20.04
CA ILE A 152 -1.63 17.14 20.84
C ILE A 152 -2.20 18.30 21.64
#